data_AF-A0A963V9Y4-F1
#
_entry.id   AF-A0A963V9Y4-F1
#
_cell.length_a   1.000
_cell.length_b   1.000
_cell.length_c   1.000
_cell.angle_alpha   90.00
_cell.angle_beta   90.00
_cell.angle_gamma   90.00
#
_symmetry.space_group_name_H-M   'P 1'
#
loop_
_entity.id
_entity.type
_entity.pdbx_description
1 polymer ?
#
loop_
_entity_poly.entity_id
_entity_poly.type
_entity_poly.pdbx_seq_one_letter_code
_entity_poly.pdbx_strand_id
1 'polypeptide(L)'
;VSGTKPMGDDAWTRHVVDGGQSFVANTTADFAPLFPDHAQINALGCHSALNIPVFDPAGAVVGTVNILHDEGHFTPERVAAFRALVDDHTPALLHQIAGMDLTGG
;
A
#
# COMPACT_ATOMS: atom_id res chain seq x y z
N VAL A 1 -8.70 -12.88 6.72
CA VAL A 1 -9.37 -11.88 5.86
C VAL A 1 -8.44 -11.62 4.68
N SER A 2 -8.88 -11.92 3.47
CA SER A 2 -8.19 -11.50 2.23
C SER A 2 -9.01 -10.35 1.66
N GLY A 3 -8.40 -9.18 1.52
CA GLY A 3 -9.01 -8.01 0.89
C GLY A 3 -8.46 -7.90 -0.52
N THR A 4 -9.16 -8.48 -1.50
CA THR A 4 -8.81 -8.29 -2.91
C THR A 4 -9.54 -7.05 -3.41
N LYS A 5 -8.77 -6.01 -3.75
CA LYS A 5 -9.30 -4.79 -4.38
C LYS A 5 -8.98 -4.87 -5.88
N PRO A 6 -9.97 -4.78 -6.77
CA PRO A 6 -9.69 -4.64 -8.19
C PRO A 6 -8.84 -3.38 -8.41
N MET A 7 -7.71 -3.50 -9.09
CA MET A 7 -6.86 -2.35 -9.40
C MET A 7 -7.60 -1.44 -10.37
N GLY A 8 -7.99 -0.26 -9.91
CA GLY A 8 -8.55 0.81 -10.74
C GLY A 8 -7.44 1.62 -11.39
N ASP A 9 -7.73 2.22 -12.55
CA ASP A 9 -6.80 3.11 -13.27
C ASP A 9 -6.86 4.55 -12.69
N ASP A 10 -6.67 4.65 -11.37
CA ASP A 10 -6.83 5.88 -10.60
C ASP A 10 -5.48 6.56 -10.28
N ALA A 11 -5.55 7.77 -9.71
CA ALA A 11 -4.37 8.55 -9.38
C ALA A 11 -3.45 7.86 -8.34
N TRP A 12 -3.98 6.91 -7.57
CA TRP A 12 -3.19 6.11 -6.65
C TRP A 12 -2.37 5.06 -7.40
N THR A 13 -2.98 4.34 -8.34
CA THR A 13 -2.27 3.37 -9.18
C THR A 13 -1.14 4.04 -9.97
N ARG A 14 -1.39 5.22 -10.56
CA ARG A 14 -0.34 5.98 -11.26
C ARG A 14 0.79 6.44 -10.36
N HIS A 15 0.50 6.77 -9.10
CA HIS A 15 1.51 7.26 -8.15
C HIS A 15 2.36 6.12 -7.56
N VAL A 16 1.70 5.06 -7.12
CA VAL A 16 2.35 3.96 -6.37
C VAL A 16 2.84 2.85 -7.29
N VAL A 17 2.01 2.43 -8.25
CA VAL A 17 2.31 1.30 -9.14
C VAL A 17 3.15 1.76 -10.32
N ASP A 18 2.74 2.81 -11.04
CA ASP A 18 3.50 3.29 -12.20
C ASP A 18 4.67 4.18 -11.79
N GLY A 19 4.46 5.04 -10.78
CA GLY A 19 5.46 5.99 -10.30
C GLY A 19 6.45 5.42 -9.29
N GLY A 20 6.16 4.27 -8.68
CA GLY A 20 7.00 3.68 -7.64
C GLY A 20 7.14 4.56 -6.39
N GLN A 21 6.17 5.44 -6.12
CA GLN A 21 6.23 6.39 -5.01
C GLN A 21 5.33 5.92 -3.87
N SER A 22 5.82 6.00 -2.62
CA SER A 22 4.95 5.72 -1.47
C SER A 22 3.80 6.74 -1.42
N PHE A 23 2.60 6.24 -1.15
CA PHE A 23 1.43 7.08 -0.84
C PHE A 23 1.33 7.25 0.68
N VAL A 24 1.12 8.48 1.14
CA VAL A 24 0.93 8.81 2.56
C VAL A 24 -0.26 9.75 2.69
N ALA A 25 -1.23 9.36 3.51
CA ALA A 25 -2.37 10.18 3.88
C ALA A 25 -2.59 10.07 5.38
N ASN A 26 -2.58 11.20 6.08
CA ASN A 26 -2.74 11.24 7.53
C ASN A 26 -4.18 11.50 7.96
N THR A 27 -5.10 11.76 7.03
CA THR A 27 -6.51 11.99 7.32
C THR A 27 -7.41 11.22 6.37
N THR A 28 -8.64 10.91 6.81
CA THR A 28 -9.69 10.36 5.95
C THR A 28 -9.94 11.21 4.71
N ALA A 29 -9.89 12.54 4.84
CA ALA A 29 -10.12 13.43 3.70
C ALA A 29 -9.07 13.25 2.60
N ASP A 30 -7.82 12.94 2.98
CA ASP A 30 -6.71 12.78 2.04
C ASP A 30 -6.77 11.45 1.28
N PHE A 31 -7.23 10.36 1.92
CA PHE A 31 -7.29 9.05 1.27
C PHE A 31 -8.67 8.68 0.72
N ALA A 32 -9.78 9.23 1.25
CA ALA A 32 -11.13 8.87 0.78
C ALA A 32 -11.36 8.97 -0.74
N PRO A 33 -10.78 9.96 -1.47
CA PRO A 33 -10.92 10.04 -2.92
C PRO A 33 -10.31 8.85 -3.68
N LEU A 34 -9.33 8.17 -3.07
CA LEU A 34 -8.57 7.06 -3.69
C LEU A 34 -9.00 5.69 -3.14
N PHE A 35 -9.79 5.68 -2.07
CA PHE A 35 -10.24 4.46 -1.39
C PHE A 35 -11.77 4.41 -1.39
N PRO A 36 -12.39 3.76 -2.38
CA PRO A 36 -13.84 3.50 -2.40
C PRO A 36 -14.37 2.86 -1.10
N ASP A 37 -13.52 2.10 -0.43
CA ASP A 37 -13.73 1.40 0.83
C ASP A 37 -13.46 2.25 2.08
N HIS A 38 -13.22 3.57 1.95
CA HIS A 38 -12.89 4.46 3.08
C HIS A 38 -13.91 4.42 4.21
N ALA A 39 -15.20 4.26 3.91
CA ALA A 39 -16.24 4.15 4.94
C ALA A 39 -16.04 2.92 5.83
N GLN A 40 -15.62 1.79 5.25
CA GLN A 40 -15.30 0.57 5.99
C GLN A 40 -13.98 0.71 6.75
N ILE A 41 -12.96 1.33 6.15
CA ILE A 41 -11.67 1.62 6.79
C ILE A 41 -11.89 2.48 8.06
N ASN A 42 -12.69 3.54 7.95
CA ASN A 42 -13.06 4.39 9.09
C ASN A 42 -13.86 3.62 10.15
N ALA A 43 -14.77 2.71 9.75
CA ALA A 43 -15.53 1.89 10.69
C ALA A 43 -14.64 0.93 11.51
N LEU A 44 -13.45 0.61 10.99
CA LEU A 44 -12.41 -0.16 11.69
C LEU A 44 -11.50 0.72 12.57
N GLY A 45 -11.79 2.02 12.69
CA GLY A 45 -10.99 2.99 13.46
C GLY A 45 -9.75 3.49 12.73
N CYS A 46 -9.59 3.17 11.44
CA CYS A 46 -8.46 3.62 10.65
C CYS A 46 -8.81 4.92 9.92
N HIS A 47 -7.98 5.94 10.11
CA HIS A 47 -8.18 7.28 9.57
C HIS A 47 -6.93 7.83 8.87
N SER A 48 -5.92 6.99 8.67
CA SER A 48 -4.73 7.28 7.86
C SER A 48 -4.30 6.04 7.06
N ALA A 49 -3.57 6.26 5.97
CA ALA A 49 -3.06 5.20 5.10
C ALA A 49 -1.61 5.47 4.63
N LEU A 50 -0.79 4.42 4.60
CA LEU A 50 0.55 4.39 4.01
C LEU A 50 0.64 3.20 3.06
N ASN A 51 1.01 3.43 1.81
CA ASN A 51 1.23 2.35 0.84
C ASN A 51 2.65 2.43 0.30
N ILE A 52 3.37 1.31 0.44
CA ILE A 52 4.78 1.22 0.06
C ILE A 52 4.88 0.24 -1.11
N PRO A 53 5.42 0.67 -2.27
CA PRO A 53 5.63 -0.23 -3.40
C PRO A 53 6.72 -1.27 -3.09
N VAL A 54 6.50 -2.49 -3.56
CA VAL A 54 7.49 -3.58 -3.52
C VAL A 54 8.04 -3.76 -4.92
N PHE A 55 9.34 -3.54 -5.07
CA PHE A 55 10.02 -3.64 -6.36
C PHE A 55 10.65 -5.01 -6.56
N ASP A 56 10.59 -5.52 -7.77
CA ASP A 56 11.42 -6.64 -8.19
C ASP A 56 12.86 -6.18 -8.53
N PRO A 57 13.81 -7.12 -8.73
CA PRO A 57 15.18 -6.77 -9.10
C PRO A 57 15.32 -6.07 -10.47
N ALA A 58 14.29 -6.12 -11.32
CA ALA A 58 14.25 -5.42 -12.60
C ALA A 58 13.74 -3.96 -12.46
N GLY A 59 13.30 -3.56 -11.25
CA GLY A 59 12.81 -2.22 -10.95
C GLY A 59 11.30 -2.03 -11.19
N ALA A 60 10.55 -3.11 -11.41
CA ALA A 60 9.10 -3.06 -11.58
C ALA A 60 8.38 -3.22 -10.22
N VAL A 61 7.30 -2.45 -10.02
CA VAL A 61 6.43 -2.64 -8.84
C VAL A 61 5.57 -3.88 -9.05
N VAL A 62 5.78 -4.90 -8.23
CA VAL A 62 5.04 -6.19 -8.31
C VAL A 62 3.98 -6.34 -7.23
N GLY A 63 3.88 -5.38 -6.32
CA GLY A 63 2.91 -5.34 -5.24
C GLY A 63 3.06 -4.11 -4.37
N THR A 64 2.18 -3.99 -3.37
CA THR A 64 2.23 -2.90 -2.38
C THR A 64 2.01 -3.45 -0.97
N VAL A 65 2.71 -2.88 0.01
CA VAL A 65 2.43 -3.07 1.44
C VAL A 65 1.56 -1.92 1.90
N ASN A 66 0.31 -2.23 2.27
CA ASN A 66 -0.68 -1.23 2.67
C ASN A 66 -0.89 -1.27 4.18
N ILE A 67 -0.68 -0.14 4.84
CA ILE A 67 -0.74 0.03 6.29
C ILE A 67 -1.83 1.07 6.59
N LEU A 68 -2.73 0.74 7.50
CA LEU A 68 -3.82 1.59 7.96
C LEU A 68 -3.67 1.82 9.46
N HIS A 69 -3.97 3.03 9.94
CA HIS A 69 -3.90 3.37 11.36
C HIS A 69 -4.85 4.54 11.69
N ASP A 70 -4.98 4.90 12.97
CA ASP A 70 -5.62 6.15 13.41
C ASP A 70 -5.08 7.41 12.70
N GLU A 71 -5.81 8.52 12.81
CA GLU A 71 -5.47 9.81 12.20
C GLU A 71 -4.09 10.33 12.66
N GLY A 72 -3.32 10.93 11.75
CA GLY A 72 -2.03 11.55 12.07
C GLY A 72 -0.89 10.57 12.41
N HIS A 73 -1.07 9.26 12.17
CA HIS A 73 -0.08 8.26 12.56
C HIS A 73 1.25 8.35 11.79
N PHE A 74 1.22 8.67 10.50
CA PHE A 74 2.38 8.57 9.60
C PHE A 74 3.21 9.85 9.60
N THR A 75 4.02 10.05 10.66
CA THR A 75 5.07 11.08 10.67
C THR A 75 6.19 10.72 9.69
N PRO A 76 7.02 11.70 9.26
CA PRO A 76 8.16 11.42 8.39
C PRO A 76 9.10 10.34 8.94
N GLU A 77 9.38 10.32 10.25
CA GLU A 77 10.25 9.27 10.82
C GLU A 77 9.59 7.89 10.77
N ARG A 78 8.28 7.80 11.04
CA ARG A 78 7.55 6.53 10.97
C ARG A 78 7.46 6.02 9.53
N VAL A 79 7.21 6.90 8.57
CA VAL A 79 7.22 6.54 7.14
C VAL A 79 8.59 6.00 6.74
N ALA A 80 9.68 6.64 7.16
CA ALA A 80 11.03 6.15 6.89
C ALA A 80 11.28 4.76 7.53
N ALA A 81 10.84 4.56 8.78
CA ALA A 81 10.97 3.28 9.46
C ALA A 81 10.16 2.16 8.78
N PHE A 82 8.92 2.42 8.37
CA PHE A 82 8.11 1.45 7.64
C PHE A 82 8.69 1.12 6.27
N ARG A 83 9.23 2.12 5.55
CA ARG A 83 9.93 1.89 4.28
C ARG A 83 11.15 0.99 4.46
N ALA A 84 12.01 1.31 5.42
CA ALA A 84 13.18 0.46 5.74
C ALA A 84 12.75 -0.96 6.11
N LEU A 85 11.68 -1.13 6.88
CA LEU A 85 11.14 -2.44 7.22
C LEU A 85 10.68 -3.22 5.98
N VAL A 86 9.97 -2.57 5.05
CA VAL A 86 9.53 -3.21 3.79
C VAL A 86 10.72 -3.55 2.90
N ASP A 87 11.71 -2.66 2.80
CA ASP A 87 12.93 -2.88 2.02
C ASP A 87 13.70 -4.10 2.56
N ASP A 88 13.92 -4.19 3.87
CA ASP A 88 14.60 -5.31 4.53
C ASP A 88 13.89 -6.65 4.30
N HIS A 89 12.57 -6.64 4.15
CA HIS A 89 11.75 -7.84 3.95
C HIS A 89 11.36 -8.08 2.48
N THR A 90 11.77 -7.21 1.56
CA THR A 90 11.43 -7.31 0.12
C THR A 90 11.79 -8.68 -0.46
N PRO A 91 12.97 -9.29 -0.20
CA PRO A 91 13.28 -10.61 -0.72
C PRO A 91 12.25 -11.68 -0.31
N ALA A 92 11.75 -11.64 0.93
CA ALA A 92 10.75 -12.57 1.41
C ALA A 92 9.37 -12.29 0.79
N LEU A 93 9.00 -11.01 0.65
CA LEU A 93 7.78 -10.60 -0.02
C LEU A 93 7.77 -11.06 -1.49
N LEU A 94 8.86 -10.85 -2.22
CA LEU A 94 9.01 -11.30 -3.61
C LEU A 94 8.89 -12.82 -3.74
N HIS A 95 9.50 -13.59 -2.83
CA HIS A 95 9.39 -15.04 -2.84
C HIS A 95 7.93 -15.50 -2.67
N GLN A 96 7.18 -14.86 -1.77
CA GLN A 96 5.77 -15.17 -1.55
C GLN A 96 4.88 -14.71 -2.71
N ILE A 97 5.11 -13.52 -3.26
CA ILE A 97 4.37 -12.97 -4.41
C ILE A 97 4.59 -13.84 -5.65
N ALA A 98 5.82 -14.26 -5.93
CA ALA A 98 6.14 -15.16 -7.05
C ALA A 98 5.56 -16.58 -6.86
N GLY A 99 5.32 -17.01 -5.62
CA GLY A 99 4.68 -18.28 -5.28
C GLY A 99 3.14 -18.22 -5.27
N MET A 100 2.55 -17.03 -5.27
CA MET A 100 1.11 -16.84 -5.47
C MET A 100 0.83 -16.87 -6.97
N ASP A 101 0.39 -18.02 -7.47
CA ASP A 101 -0.11 -18.14 -8.83
C ASP A 101 -1.37 -17.26 -8.96
N LEU A 102 -1.20 -16.01 -9.43
CA LEU A 102 -2.29 -15.03 -9.58
C LEU A 102 -3.19 -15.36 -10.78
N THR A 103 -2.92 -16.44 -11.51
CA THR A 103 -3.87 -17.01 -12.46
C THR A 103 -4.96 -17.75 -11.68
N GLY A 104 -5.97 -17.01 -11.25
CA GLY A 104 -7.25 -17.61 -10.88
C GLY A 104 -7.78 -18.43 -12.06
N GLY A 105 -7.90 -19.74 -11.88
CA GLY A 105 -8.84 -20.59 -12.62
C GLY A 105 -10.25 -20.50 -12.05
#